data_AF-A0A840E623-F1
#
_entry.id   AF-A0A840E623-F1
#
_cell.length_a   1.000
_cell.length_b   1.000
_cell.length_c   1.000
_cell.angle_alpha   90.00
_cell.angle_beta   90.00
_cell.angle_gamma   90.00
#
_symmetry.space_group_name_H-M   'P 1'
#
loop_
_entity.id
_entity.type
_entity.pdbx_description
1 polymer ?
#
loop_
_entity_poly.entity_id
_entity_poly.type
_entity_poly.pdbx_seq_one_letter_code
_entity_poly.pdbx_strand_id
1 'polypeptide(L)'
;MRYFHLVVALLFALFAFWQLNDPDWPAWIAMYGTVAVVAGWWAFSRPPRWLVYAGLAVAVIWMATLLPDLLTWIGEGMPTIAGQMTAESPHIELTREFFGLLITSITLGVYAFKLPR
;
A
#
# COMPACT_ATOMS: atom_id res chain seq x y z
N MET A 1 -9.86 -15.30 12.95
CA MET A 1 -8.69 -15.21 13.84
C MET A 1 -8.36 -13.75 14.11
N ARG A 2 -8.73 -13.23 15.29
CA ARG A 2 -8.52 -11.81 15.67
C ARG A 2 -7.05 -11.37 15.58
N TYR A 3 -6.15 -12.23 16.06
CA TYR A 3 -4.71 -11.94 16.10
C TYR A 3 -4.10 -11.70 14.73
N PHE A 4 -4.58 -12.40 13.69
CA PHE A 4 -4.11 -12.17 12.32
C PHE A 4 -4.36 -10.72 11.87
N HIS A 5 -5.55 -10.18 12.15
CA HIS A 5 -5.89 -8.81 11.78
C HIS A 5 -5.05 -7.78 12.54
N LEU A 6 -4.71 -8.06 13.81
CA LEU A 6 -3.83 -7.20 14.59
C LEU A 6 -2.38 -7.22 14.07
N VAL A 7 -1.90 -8.38 13.62
CA VAL A 7 -0.58 -8.48 12.99
C VAL A 7 -0.56 -7.67 11.69
N VAL A 8 -1.58 -7.79 10.84
CA VAL A 8 -1.69 -6.96 9.63
C VAL A 8 -1.74 -5.48 9.98
N ALA A 9 -2.51 -5.09 10.99
CA ALA A 9 -2.58 -3.70 11.43
C ALA A 9 -1.22 -3.16 11.90
N LEU A 10 -0.50 -3.94 12.71
CA LEU A 10 0.83 -3.58 13.21
C LEU A 10 1.83 -3.47 12.06
N LEU A 11 1.83 -4.41 11.11
CA LEU A 11 2.73 -4.37 9.95
C LEU A 11 2.52 -3.11 9.10
N PHE A 12 1.27 -2.75 8.79
CA PHE A 12 0.99 -1.53 8.03
C PHE A 12 1.27 -0.25 8.84
N ALA A 13 1.09 -0.27 10.16
CA ALA A 13 1.50 0.84 11.02
C ALA A 13 3.03 1.03 11.01
N LEU A 14 3.80 -0.08 11.00
CA LEU A 14 5.25 -0.03 10.84
C LEU A 14 5.63 0.52 9.45
N PHE A 15 4.98 0.09 8.37
CA PHE A 15 5.23 0.65 7.04
C PHE A 15 4.99 2.17 7.00
N ALA A 16 3.90 2.64 7.61
CA ALA A 16 3.62 4.06 7.74
C ALA A 16 4.69 4.80 8.57
N PHE A 17 5.21 4.17 9.62
CA PHE A 17 6.28 4.74 10.42
C PHE A 17 7.59 4.91 9.63
N TRP A 18 7.99 3.91 8.85
CA TRP A 18 9.20 4.01 8.03
C TRP A 18 9.10 5.06 6.91
N GLN A 19 7.89 5.29 6.41
CA GLN A 19 7.60 6.29 5.38
C GLN A 19 7.81 7.74 5.86
N LEU A 20 7.92 7.99 7.17
CA LEU A 20 8.26 9.32 7.69
C LEU A 20 9.63 9.85 7.24
N ASN A 21 10.49 8.99 6.69
CA ASN A 21 11.80 9.39 6.17
C ASN A 21 11.73 9.94 4.74
N ASP A 22 10.61 9.75 4.03
CA ASP A 22 10.44 10.14 2.64
C ASP A 22 9.72 11.50 2.53
N PRO A 23 10.00 12.32 1.49
CA PRO A 23 9.46 13.67 1.37
C PRO A 23 7.94 13.72 1.13
N ASP A 24 7.37 12.64 0.58
CA ASP A 24 5.94 12.46 0.28
C ASP A 24 5.20 11.63 1.34
N TRP A 25 5.79 11.52 2.54
CA TRP A 25 5.25 10.77 3.68
C TRP A 25 3.74 10.98 3.97
N PRO A 26 3.10 12.17 3.79
CA PRO A 26 1.70 12.33 4.19
C PRO A 26 0.75 11.40 3.41
N ALA A 27 1.01 11.18 2.12
CA ALA A 27 0.18 10.31 1.29
C ALA A 27 0.33 8.85 1.71
N TRP A 28 1.55 8.42 2.00
CA TRP A 28 1.85 7.06 2.45
C TRP A 28 1.31 6.75 3.83
N ILE A 29 1.42 7.69 4.78
CA ILE A 29 0.81 7.53 6.10
C ILE A 29 -0.71 7.43 5.98
N ALA A 30 -1.34 8.26 5.14
CA ALA A 30 -2.78 8.15 4.91
C ALA A 30 -3.15 6.78 4.32
N MET A 31 -2.40 6.30 3.34
CA MET A 31 -2.70 5.05 2.65
C MET A 31 -2.46 3.82 3.53
N TYR A 32 -1.25 3.66 4.09
CA TYR A 32 -0.94 2.55 4.99
C TYR A 32 -1.71 2.64 6.30
N GLY A 33 -1.92 3.85 6.82
CA GLY A 33 -2.77 4.10 7.99
C GLY A 33 -4.21 3.66 7.77
N THR A 34 -4.77 3.87 6.57
CA THR A 34 -6.11 3.36 6.21
C THR A 34 -6.17 1.84 6.34
N VAL A 35 -5.16 1.11 5.84
CA VAL A 35 -5.11 -0.35 5.99
C VAL A 35 -4.96 -0.76 7.45
N ALA A 36 -4.10 -0.08 8.21
CA ALA A 36 -3.91 -0.34 9.63
C ALA A 36 -5.20 -0.16 10.43
N VAL A 37 -5.95 0.92 10.16
CA VAL A 37 -7.25 1.20 10.78
C VAL A 37 -8.28 0.14 10.38
N VAL A 38 -8.41 -0.19 9.09
CA VAL A 38 -9.35 -1.22 8.63
C VAL A 38 -9.04 -2.57 9.27
N ALA A 39 -7.77 -2.97 9.29
CA ALA A 39 -7.34 -4.23 9.88
C ALA A 39 -7.53 -4.26 11.40
N GLY A 40 -7.14 -3.20 12.10
CA GLY A 40 -7.31 -3.05 13.54
C GLY A 40 -8.78 -3.06 13.95
N TRP A 41 -9.64 -2.36 13.20
CA TRP A 41 -11.08 -2.38 13.40
C TRP A 41 -11.63 -3.79 13.25
N TRP A 42 -11.23 -4.51 12.19
CA TRP A 42 -11.66 -5.89 11.92
C TRP A 42 -11.36 -6.88 13.05
N ALA A 43 -10.35 -6.60 13.87
CA ALA A 43 -10.02 -7.42 15.03
C ALA A 43 -11.12 -7.42 16.11
N PHE A 44 -11.95 -6.38 16.17
CA PHE A 44 -12.97 -6.18 17.20
C PHE A 44 -14.40 -6.12 16.64
N SER A 45 -14.58 -5.55 15.45
CA SER A 45 -15.88 -5.42 14.78
C SER A 45 -15.70 -5.20 13.27
N ARG A 46 -16.79 -5.15 12.50
CA ARG A 46 -16.67 -4.89 11.05
C ARG A 46 -16.46 -3.39 10.79
N PRO A 47 -15.43 -2.99 10.03
CA PRO A 47 -15.29 -1.61 9.61
C PRO A 47 -16.41 -1.22 8.64
N PRO A 48 -16.70 0.07 8.50
CA PRO A 48 -17.67 0.55 7.55
C PRO A 48 -17.27 0.20 6.11
N ARG A 49 -18.22 -0.31 5.32
CA ARG A 49 -17.99 -0.74 3.92
C ARG A 49 -17.35 0.36 3.08
N TRP A 50 -17.83 1.60 3.23
CA TRP A 50 -17.36 2.75 2.47
C TRP A 50 -15.86 3.00 2.67
N LEU A 51 -15.33 2.79 3.88
CA LEU A 51 -13.91 3.02 4.17
C LEU A 51 -13.03 2.02 3.43
N VAL A 52 -13.44 0.75 3.41
CA VAL A 52 -12.71 -0.32 2.71
C VAL A 52 -12.72 -0.07 1.19
N TYR A 53 -13.89 0.22 0.61
CA TYR A 53 -14.00 0.45 -0.83
C TYR A 53 -13.36 1.77 -1.27
N ALA A 54 -13.48 2.84 -0.49
CA ALA A 54 -12.82 4.11 -0.79
C ALA A 54 -11.30 3.97 -0.74
N GLY A 55 -10.77 3.34 0.32
CA GLY A 55 -9.33 3.05 0.43
C GLY A 55 -8.84 2.19 -0.72
N LEU A 56 -9.60 1.14 -1.10
CA LEU A 56 -9.25 0.28 -2.23
C LEU A 56 -9.26 1.05 -3.56
N ALA A 57 -10.28 1.87 -3.80
CA ALA A 57 -10.38 2.68 -5.01
C ALA A 57 -9.21 3.66 -5.12
N VAL A 58 -8.90 4.39 -4.05
CA VAL A 58 -7.75 5.31 -4.01
C VAL A 58 -6.44 4.55 -4.26
N ALA A 59 -6.22 3.42 -3.60
CA ALA A 59 -5.01 2.62 -3.78
C ALA A 59 -4.85 2.13 -5.23
N VAL A 60 -5.93 1.63 -5.85
CA VAL A 60 -5.89 1.12 -7.23
C VAL A 60 -5.72 2.25 -8.25
N ILE A 61 -6.40 3.38 -8.06
CA ILE A 61 -6.27 4.54 -8.96
C ILE A 61 -4.85 5.09 -8.88
N TRP A 62 -4.30 5.27 -7.68
CA TRP A 62 -2.92 5.72 -7.51
C TRP A 62 -1.92 4.70 -8.06
N MET A 63 -2.13 3.41 -7.85
CA MET A 63 -1.28 2.37 -8.43
C MET A 63 -1.28 2.43 -9.97
N ALA A 64 -2.44 2.70 -10.57
CA ALA A 64 -2.57 2.81 -12.03
C ALA A 64 -1.79 4.00 -12.61
N THR A 65 -1.60 5.09 -11.86
CA THR A 65 -0.79 6.22 -12.33
C THR A 65 0.70 5.88 -12.40
N LEU A 66 1.17 4.89 -11.62
CA LEU A 66 2.56 4.42 -11.60
C LEU A 66 2.83 3.26 -12.58
N LEU A 67 1.81 2.79 -13.30
CA LEU A 67 1.95 1.70 -14.25
C LEU A 67 2.95 2.00 -15.39
N PRO A 68 3.00 3.21 -15.97
CA PRO A 68 3.99 3.53 -17.00
C PRO A 68 5.44 3.36 -16.53
N ASP A 69 5.75 3.79 -15.30
CA ASP A 69 7.09 3.67 -14.71
C ASP A 69 7.50 2.22 -14.47
N LEU A 70 6.54 1.39 -14.02
CA LEU A 70 6.75 -0.06 -13.93
C LEU A 70 7.08 -0.65 -15.30
N LEU A 71 6.37 -0.24 -16.37
CA LEU A 71 6.64 -0.74 -17.72
C LEU A 71 8.01 -0.30 -18.23
N THR A 72 8.44 0.93 -17.93
CA THR A 72 9.79 1.42 -18.23
C THR A 72 10.84 0.58 -17.50
N TRP A 73 10.69 0.36 -16.20
CA TRP A 73 11.60 -0.47 -15.40
C TRP A 73 11.69 -1.92 -15.93
N ILE A 74 10.56 -2.49 -16.38
CA ILE A 74 10.55 -3.81 -17.04
C ILE A 74 11.33 -3.77 -18.36
N GLY A 75 11.13 -2.71 -19.17
CA GLY A 75 11.83 -2.51 -20.43
C GLY A 75 13.35 -2.34 -20.29
N GLU A 76 13.80 -1.79 -19.17
CA GLU A 76 15.21 -1.64 -18.80
C GLU A 76 15.86 -2.95 -18.30
N GLY A 77 15.12 -4.05 -18.26
CA GLY A 77 15.62 -5.36 -17.83
C GLY A 77 15.51 -5.62 -16.34
N MET A 78 14.60 -4.92 -15.64
CA MET A 78 14.31 -5.11 -14.21
C MET A 78 15.55 -4.92 -13.32
N PRO A 79 16.25 -3.76 -13.40
CA PRO A 79 17.38 -3.47 -12.51
C PRO A 79 16.96 -3.56 -11.04
N THR A 80 17.91 -3.86 -10.14
CA THR A 80 17.57 -4.13 -8.74
C THR A 80 16.89 -2.94 -8.06
N ILE A 81 15.74 -3.19 -7.46
CA ILE A 81 14.96 -2.16 -6.72
C ILE A 81 15.39 -2.03 -5.25
N ALA A 82 16.28 -2.91 -4.78
CA ALA A 82 16.82 -2.90 -3.41
C ALA A 82 18.13 -2.08 -3.29
N GLY A 83 18.60 -1.48 -4.39
CA GLY A 83 19.80 -0.66 -4.42
C GLY A 83 19.62 0.70 -3.75
N GLN A 84 20.72 1.42 -3.55
CA GLN A 84 20.68 2.82 -3.14
C GLN A 84 20.08 3.66 -4.28
N MET A 85 19.17 4.58 -3.93
CA MET A 85 18.64 5.55 -4.88
C MET A 85 19.79 6.47 -5.33
N THR A 86 20.10 6.43 -6.61
CA THR A 86 20.94 7.43 -7.27
C THR A 86 20.03 8.41 -8.02
N ALA A 87 20.46 9.66 -8.15
CA ALA A 87 19.73 10.67 -8.94
C ALA A 87 19.51 10.25 -10.41
N GLU A 88 20.24 9.24 -10.89
CA GLU A 88 20.17 8.72 -12.26
C GLU A 88 19.05 7.68 -12.46
N SER A 89 18.32 7.27 -11.42
CA SER A 89 17.31 6.17 -11.52
C SER A 89 15.97 6.41 -10.81
N PRO A 90 15.24 7.50 -11.13
CA PRO A 90 13.94 7.83 -10.51
C PRO A 90 12.87 6.74 -10.70
N HIS A 91 12.91 5.96 -11.78
CA HIS A 91 11.95 4.88 -12.02
C HIS A 91 12.04 3.74 -11.00
N ILE A 92 13.18 3.59 -10.30
CA ILE A 92 13.32 2.58 -9.23
C ILE A 92 12.44 2.93 -8.02
N GLU A 93 12.39 4.21 -7.65
CA GLU A 93 11.53 4.72 -6.57
C GLU A 93 10.05 4.48 -6.89
N LEU A 94 9.61 4.94 -8.06
CA LEU A 94 8.23 4.78 -8.52
C LEU A 94 7.81 3.32 -8.66
N THR A 95 8.75 2.43 -9.02
CA THR A 95 8.50 0.98 -9.03
C THR A 95 8.29 0.43 -7.63
N ARG A 96 9.06 0.89 -6.62
CA ARG A 96 8.86 0.48 -5.22
C ARG A 96 7.52 0.97 -4.68
N GLU A 97 7.14 2.20 -5.01
CA GLU A 97 5.84 2.76 -4.69
C GLU A 97 4.70 1.94 -5.29
N PHE A 98 4.82 1.56 -6.58
CA PHE A 98 3.86 0.68 -7.25
C PHE A 98 3.65 -0.61 -6.45
N PHE A 99 4.72 -1.29 -6.03
CA PHE A 99 4.60 -2.52 -5.25
C PHE A 99 4.02 -2.28 -3.85
N GLY A 100 4.31 -1.14 -3.22
CA GLY A 100 3.68 -0.72 -1.99
C GLY A 100 2.15 -0.59 -2.13
N LEU A 101 1.69 0.01 -3.22
CA LEU A 101 0.26 0.14 -3.54
C LEU A 101 -0.38 -1.18 -3.96
N LEU A 102 0.37 -2.08 -4.60
CA LEU A 102 -0.10 -3.43 -4.92
C LEU A 102 -0.41 -4.22 -3.64
N ILE A 103 0.52 -4.22 -2.67
CA ILE A 103 0.31 -4.91 -1.37
C ILE A 103 -0.87 -4.29 -0.62
N THR A 104 -0.99 -2.96 -0.64
CA THR A 104 -2.11 -2.22 -0.08
C THR A 104 -3.44 -2.63 -0.71
N SER A 105 -3.50 -2.64 -2.05
CA SER A 105 -4.69 -2.97 -2.83
C SER A 105 -5.13 -4.42 -2.61
N ILE A 106 -4.19 -5.37 -2.60
CA ILE A 106 -4.47 -6.78 -2.30
C ILE A 106 -5.04 -6.91 -0.89
N THR A 107 -4.43 -6.25 0.09
CA THR A 107 -4.86 -6.34 1.49
C THR A 107 -6.28 -5.79 1.67
N LEU A 108 -6.56 -4.59 1.14
CA LEU A 108 -7.91 -4.02 1.18
C LEU A 108 -8.90 -4.83 0.36
N GLY A 109 -8.49 -5.40 -0.78
CA GLY A 109 -9.30 -6.31 -1.58
C GLY A 109 -9.73 -7.53 -0.77
N VAL A 110 -8.82 -8.17 -0.03
CA VAL A 110 -9.14 -9.29 0.87
C VAL A 110 -10.17 -8.87 1.93
N TYR A 111 -10.06 -7.68 2.51
CA TYR A 111 -11.05 -7.17 3.45
C TYR A 111 -12.40 -6.88 2.76
N ALA A 112 -12.38 -6.35 1.55
CA ALA A 112 -13.58 -6.11 0.75
C ALA A 112 -14.33 -7.41 0.44
N PHE A 113 -13.62 -8.48 0.07
CA PHE A 113 -14.23 -9.80 -0.16
C PHE A 113 -14.83 -10.43 1.11
N LYS A 114 -14.35 -10.06 2.29
CA LYS A 114 -14.87 -10.55 3.59
C LYS A 114 -16.06 -9.74 4.10
N LEU A 115 -16.38 -8.59 3.51
CA LEU A 115 -17.58 -7.84 3.87
C LEU A 115 -18.82 -8.64 3.46
N PRO A 116 -19.85 -8.74 4.33
CA PRO A 116 -21.12 -9.32 3.93
C PRO A 116 -21.69 -8.47 2.77
N ARG A 117 -22.41 -9.11 1.84
CA ARG A 117 -23.11 -8.41 0.75
C ARG A 117 -24.23 -7.52 1.30
#